data_AF-A0AAD2HDQ0-F1
#
_entry.id   AF-A0AAD2HDQ0-F1
#
_cell.length_a   1.000
_cell.length_b   1.000
_cell.length_c   1.000
_cell.angle_alpha   90.00
_cell.angle_beta   90.00
_cell.angle_gamma   90.00
#
_symmetry.space_group_name_H-M   'P 1'
#
loop_
_entity.id
_entity.type
_entity.pdbx_description
1 polymer ?
#
loop_
_entity_poly.entity_id
_entity_poly.type
_entity_poly.pdbx_seq_one_letter_code
_entity_poly.pdbx_strand_id
1 'polypeptide(L)'
;MPRSATFLGLAALAASASASSHSFKRVPHNHARHLEHQAPEWKRTTNSGTAYFGFQNGTQNACGTHSSDEDMIVGLGSTIYGDLGTVSDVCFQHITMSLASDPSKSVDLTVVDACAQCGAEGNTYISPAAFKALNGGSLDAGELNVVWSFGSAPKPAVAAVSPAKAAAASTSTSEAAPSATTTSTTASSTASSTTSSTTSTKAAAPTTTSKASLTTSKKPATTTTKPAPTTSTAQPASTSSSEGWKLTDKLEGQAFLDFFHFDSGTGDNGGNANYVNGVQKGLAYTQGNQVVLAVDTADSVAARNSIRMVSDKTFNAAGQNLFIFDIAQMPAVCGTWPAVWFTGANWPTDGEIDVVEGVSLYNKNIYSIHTGSGCSIASSAVSALADVTIVEATGTNCDANSDPGACGFTDKSATSFGPGFNKAGGGVFALEFSTDGIKNWFFQAGSVPSDITARAPTPSKWGAPRMAIPVDQCSPEQHFKDIMMVVDTNLGGSFTEGVWSVDGAGGQATSCAKQTGFKTAKDYVLSQGHVFGDDAKWIMNGFYVFNK
;
A
#
# COMPACT_ATOMS: atom_id res chain seq x y z
N MET A 1 -29.08 -81.81 -10.20
CA MET A 1 -28.11 -82.13 -11.29
C MET A 1 -28.45 -81.24 -12.47
N PRO A 2 -27.49 -80.86 -13.33
CA PRO A 2 -26.11 -80.38 -13.12
C PRO A 2 -25.94 -78.93 -13.72
N ARG A 3 -24.84 -78.17 -13.71
CA ARG A 3 -23.46 -78.19 -13.14
C ARG A 3 -22.90 -76.73 -13.25
N SER A 4 -22.22 -76.18 -12.23
CA SER A 4 -20.75 -75.89 -12.16
C SER A 4 -20.24 -74.70 -13.02
N ALA A 5 -19.18 -73.94 -12.71
CA ALA A 5 -18.14 -73.94 -11.66
C ALA A 5 -17.47 -72.52 -11.64
N THR A 6 -17.23 -71.82 -10.51
CA THR A 6 -16.00 -71.80 -9.64
C THR A 6 -14.67 -71.40 -10.35
N PHE A 7 -13.72 -70.62 -9.78
CA PHE A 7 -13.37 -70.36 -8.37
C PHE A 7 -12.37 -69.19 -8.13
N LEU A 8 -12.37 -68.62 -6.89
CA LEU A 8 -11.26 -68.06 -6.05
C LEU A 8 -10.20 -67.06 -6.62
N GLY A 9 -9.54 -66.21 -5.80
CA GLY A 9 -9.67 -65.95 -4.34
C GLY A 9 -8.46 -65.16 -3.76
N LEU A 10 -8.71 -64.32 -2.74
CA LEU A 10 -7.71 -63.48 -2.04
C LEU A 10 -7.17 -64.15 -0.76
N ALA A 11 -5.90 -63.96 -0.39
CA ALA A 11 -5.35 -64.24 0.96
C ALA A 11 -4.06 -63.43 1.21
N ALA A 12 -3.66 -63.27 2.49
CA ALA A 12 -2.73 -62.22 2.92
C ALA A 12 -1.64 -62.65 3.94
N LEU A 13 -0.61 -61.80 4.05
CA LEU A 13 0.20 -61.45 5.24
C LEU A 13 1.15 -62.45 5.95
N ALA A 14 2.30 -61.85 6.36
CA ALA A 14 3.13 -62.11 7.56
C ALA A 14 4.38 -63.04 7.52
N ALA A 15 5.53 -62.40 7.26
CA ALA A 15 6.76 -62.35 8.08
C ALA A 15 7.41 -63.61 8.72
N SER A 16 8.71 -63.78 8.44
CA SER A 16 9.74 -64.12 9.45
C SER A 16 11.12 -63.60 9.01
N ALA A 17 12.00 -63.27 9.97
CA ALA A 17 13.28 -62.58 9.72
C ALA A 17 14.49 -63.40 10.20
N SER A 18 15.64 -63.23 9.54
CA SER A 18 16.97 -63.48 10.13
C SER A 18 18.09 -62.92 9.22
N ALA A 19 19.05 -62.19 9.80
CA ALA A 19 20.20 -61.61 9.10
C ALA A 19 21.49 -62.40 9.34
N SER A 20 22.49 -62.28 8.43
CA SER A 20 23.94 -62.14 8.77
C SER A 20 24.88 -62.01 7.55
N SER A 21 25.42 -60.81 7.37
CA SER A 21 26.86 -60.44 7.16
C SER A 21 27.80 -61.07 6.09
N HIS A 22 28.63 -60.17 5.51
CA HIS A 22 29.95 -60.34 4.84
C HIS A 22 29.96 -60.87 3.38
N SER A 23 30.45 -60.12 2.37
CA SER A 23 31.81 -59.53 2.30
C SER A 23 31.96 -58.46 1.20
N PHE A 24 32.81 -57.45 1.42
CA PHE A 24 33.20 -56.46 0.40
C PHE A 24 34.23 -57.01 -0.60
N LYS A 25 34.06 -56.71 -1.90
CA LYS A 25 35.16 -56.61 -2.88
C LYS A 25 34.94 -55.40 -3.79
N ARG A 26 35.91 -54.46 -3.80
CA ARG A 26 36.03 -53.37 -4.78
C ARG A 26 36.95 -53.79 -5.93
N VAL A 27 36.50 -53.64 -7.17
CA VAL A 27 37.31 -53.37 -8.37
C VAL A 27 36.41 -52.66 -9.42
N PRO A 28 36.93 -51.96 -10.44
CA PRO A 28 36.66 -50.53 -10.54
C PRO A 28 35.77 -50.14 -11.73
N HIS A 29 35.05 -49.02 -11.60
CA HIS A 29 34.46 -48.35 -12.74
C HIS A 29 35.56 -47.68 -13.57
N ASN A 30 35.75 -48.14 -14.81
CA ASN A 30 36.46 -47.39 -15.84
C ASN A 30 35.86 -47.67 -17.23
N HIS A 31 34.69 -47.07 -17.46
CA HIS A 31 34.23 -46.75 -18.81
C HIS A 31 33.61 -45.35 -18.81
N ALA A 32 34.48 -44.35 -18.73
CA ALA A 32 34.15 -43.01 -19.19
C ALA A 32 33.96 -43.07 -20.72
N ARG A 33 32.72 -43.24 -21.17
CA ARG A 33 32.29 -42.80 -22.50
C ARG A 33 31.74 -41.39 -22.36
N HIS A 34 32.09 -40.51 -23.31
CA HIS A 34 31.56 -39.16 -23.40
C HIS A 34 30.03 -39.14 -23.22
N LEU A 35 29.59 -38.66 -22.06
CA LEU A 35 28.48 -37.73 -22.02
C LEU A 35 29.12 -36.35 -22.10
N GLU A 36 29.20 -35.84 -23.31
CA GLU A 36 29.47 -34.43 -23.55
C GLU A 36 28.38 -33.65 -22.82
N HIS A 37 28.76 -32.79 -21.87
CA HIS A 37 27.83 -32.05 -21.03
C HIS A 37 27.01 -31.08 -21.89
N GLN A 38 25.90 -31.57 -22.43
CA GLN A 38 24.91 -30.70 -23.04
C GLN A 38 24.36 -29.78 -21.96
N ALA A 39 24.66 -28.49 -22.09
CA ALA A 39 24.06 -27.45 -21.27
C ALA A 39 22.52 -27.53 -21.37
N PRO A 40 21.77 -27.21 -20.29
CA PRO A 40 20.31 -27.13 -20.32
C PRO A 40 19.81 -26.33 -21.52
N GLU A 41 18.61 -26.66 -22.02
CA GLU A 41 18.10 -26.11 -23.28
C GLU A 41 18.04 -24.56 -23.26
N TRP A 42 17.70 -23.96 -22.12
CA TRP A 42 17.71 -22.51 -21.89
C TRP A 42 19.10 -21.83 -21.96
N LYS A 43 20.21 -22.58 -21.81
CA LYS A 43 21.57 -22.06 -22.07
C LYS A 43 21.91 -22.02 -23.56
N ARG A 44 21.07 -22.59 -24.42
CA ARG A 44 21.28 -22.71 -25.88
C ARG A 44 20.20 -22.02 -26.71
N THR A 45 19.21 -21.41 -26.07
CA THR A 45 18.08 -20.73 -26.72
C THR A 45 18.02 -19.25 -26.37
N THR A 46 17.37 -18.51 -27.26
CA THR A 46 17.03 -17.10 -27.04
C THR A 46 15.73 -17.04 -26.26
N ASN A 47 15.75 -16.38 -25.11
CA ASN A 47 14.57 -16.13 -24.28
C ASN A 47 13.91 -14.83 -24.72
N SER A 48 12.59 -14.74 -24.57
CA SER A 48 11.80 -13.52 -24.80
C SER A 48 10.82 -13.35 -23.64
N GLY A 49 10.61 -12.12 -23.19
CA GLY A 49 9.73 -11.82 -22.06
C GLY A 49 9.78 -10.34 -21.67
N THR A 50 9.16 -10.02 -20.55
CA THR A 50 9.13 -8.66 -20.00
C THR A 50 10.32 -8.43 -19.06
N ALA A 51 11.03 -7.33 -19.25
CA ALA A 51 11.97 -6.79 -18.28
C ALA A 51 11.30 -5.68 -17.46
N TYR A 52 11.26 -5.87 -16.15
CA TYR A 52 10.87 -4.88 -15.14
C TYR A 52 12.13 -4.26 -14.54
N PHE A 53 12.06 -3.02 -14.05
CA PHE A 53 13.12 -2.49 -13.20
C PHE A 53 12.72 -2.49 -11.72
N GLY A 54 13.71 -2.49 -10.83
CA GLY A 54 13.50 -2.08 -9.45
C GLY A 54 14.79 -1.71 -8.74
N PHE A 55 14.65 -1.12 -7.56
CA PHE A 55 15.76 -0.52 -6.82
C PHE A 55 16.39 -1.53 -5.86
N GLN A 56 17.72 -1.59 -5.81
CA GLN A 56 18.45 -2.62 -5.04
C GLN A 56 18.40 -2.37 -3.53
N ASN A 57 18.15 -1.11 -3.12
CA ASN A 57 17.90 -0.67 -1.74
C ASN A 57 18.98 -1.09 -0.71
N GLY A 58 20.18 -1.48 -1.15
CA GLY A 58 21.24 -1.99 -0.27
C GLY A 58 20.94 -3.37 0.33
N THR A 59 20.05 -4.15 -0.26
CA THR A 59 19.74 -5.53 0.15
C THR A 59 20.77 -6.51 -0.43
N GLN A 60 21.04 -7.61 0.26
CA GLN A 60 21.84 -8.71 -0.28
C GLN A 60 21.01 -9.51 -1.30
N ASN A 61 21.48 -9.57 -2.54
CA ASN A 61 20.86 -10.32 -3.62
C ASN A 61 21.05 -11.85 -3.47
N ALA A 62 20.27 -12.65 -4.18
CA ALA A 62 20.27 -14.12 -4.05
C ALA A 62 21.59 -14.79 -4.46
N CYS A 63 22.48 -14.10 -5.18
CA CYS A 63 23.85 -14.57 -5.41
C CYS A 63 24.83 -14.23 -4.27
N GLY A 64 24.35 -13.65 -3.17
CA GLY A 64 25.13 -13.36 -1.96
C GLY A 64 25.93 -12.06 -1.99
N THR A 65 25.67 -11.18 -2.96
CA THR A 65 26.35 -9.88 -3.12
C THR A 65 25.41 -8.72 -2.83
N HIS A 66 25.92 -7.49 -2.84
CA HIS A 66 25.10 -6.28 -2.84
C HIS A 66 25.32 -5.56 -4.17
N SER A 67 24.25 -5.01 -4.73
CA SER A 67 24.28 -4.23 -5.96
C SER A 67 23.65 -2.87 -5.73
N SER A 68 23.96 -1.94 -6.62
CA SER A 68 23.44 -0.57 -6.68
C SER A 68 22.51 -0.40 -7.88
N ASP A 69 21.78 0.72 -7.91
CA ASP A 69 20.86 1.04 -9.00
C ASP A 69 21.59 1.40 -10.31
N GLU A 70 22.88 1.67 -10.18
CA GLU A 70 23.84 1.97 -11.23
C GLU A 70 24.49 0.72 -11.86
N ASP A 71 24.41 -0.46 -11.21
CA ASP A 71 25.05 -1.69 -11.69
C ASP A 71 24.27 -2.33 -12.85
N MET A 72 24.97 -2.88 -13.84
CA MET A 72 24.35 -3.55 -15.00
C MET A 72 24.02 -5.01 -14.67
N ILE A 73 22.90 -5.21 -13.96
CA ILE A 73 22.53 -6.52 -13.38
C ILE A 73 21.14 -7.01 -13.82
N VAL A 74 20.94 -8.32 -13.65
CA VAL A 74 19.65 -9.01 -13.86
C VAL A 74 19.35 -10.00 -12.72
N GLY A 75 18.07 -10.08 -12.37
CA GLY A 75 17.46 -11.16 -11.61
C GLY A 75 16.61 -12.06 -12.51
N LEU A 76 16.74 -13.38 -12.37
CA LEU A 76 16.12 -14.36 -13.28
C LEU A 76 15.02 -15.18 -12.60
N GLY A 77 13.97 -15.52 -13.36
CA GLY A 77 12.87 -16.39 -12.91
C GLY A 77 13.28 -17.85 -12.68
N SER A 78 12.45 -18.61 -11.95
CA SER A 78 12.77 -19.94 -11.40
C SER A 78 13.11 -21.01 -12.44
N THR A 79 12.61 -20.91 -13.68
CA THR A 79 12.97 -21.85 -14.76
C THR A 79 14.45 -21.77 -15.18
N ILE A 80 15.09 -20.63 -14.94
CA ILE A 80 16.48 -20.38 -15.37
C ILE A 80 17.40 -20.19 -14.16
N TYR A 81 16.94 -19.51 -13.11
CA TYR A 81 17.64 -19.42 -11.85
C TYR A 81 17.59 -20.73 -11.04
N GLY A 82 16.57 -21.57 -11.24
CA GLY A 82 16.37 -22.80 -10.47
C GLY A 82 15.66 -22.52 -9.13
N ASP A 83 16.14 -23.15 -8.06
CA ASP A 83 15.61 -22.95 -6.71
C ASP A 83 15.99 -21.57 -6.18
N LEU A 84 15.01 -20.67 -6.14
CA LEU A 84 15.16 -19.28 -5.70
C LEU A 84 15.59 -19.14 -4.23
N GLY A 85 15.43 -20.18 -3.42
CA GLY A 85 15.93 -20.22 -2.04
C GLY A 85 17.43 -20.51 -1.91
N THR A 86 18.16 -20.66 -3.03
CA THR A 86 19.57 -21.06 -3.05
C THR A 86 20.42 -20.19 -3.98
N VAL A 87 21.73 -20.13 -3.73
CA VAL A 87 22.68 -19.49 -4.66
C VAL A 87 22.78 -20.36 -5.91
N SER A 88 22.38 -19.84 -7.06
CA SER A 88 22.29 -20.61 -8.31
C SER A 88 23.61 -20.77 -9.04
N ASP A 89 23.74 -21.87 -9.79
CA ASP A 89 24.81 -22.08 -10.78
C ASP A 89 24.84 -21.01 -11.90
N VAL A 90 23.79 -20.18 -12.08
CA VAL A 90 23.83 -19.04 -13.02
C VAL A 90 24.41 -17.76 -12.42
N CYS A 91 24.64 -17.70 -11.10
CA CYS A 91 25.19 -16.52 -10.45
C CYS A 91 26.51 -16.08 -11.11
N PHE A 92 26.62 -14.78 -11.34
CA PHE A 92 27.73 -14.09 -12.00
C PHE A 92 27.99 -14.49 -13.46
N GLN A 93 27.10 -15.27 -14.10
CA GLN A 93 27.09 -15.42 -15.56
C GLN A 93 26.53 -14.15 -16.22
N HIS A 94 26.88 -13.94 -17.48
CA HIS A 94 26.45 -12.77 -18.25
C HIS A 94 25.36 -13.17 -19.25
N ILE A 95 24.37 -12.29 -19.41
CA ILE A 95 23.39 -12.35 -20.50
C ILE A 95 23.51 -11.10 -21.37
N THR A 96 23.33 -11.27 -22.67
CA THR A 96 23.07 -10.14 -23.57
C THR A 96 21.57 -9.97 -23.67
N MET A 97 21.06 -8.79 -23.34
CA MET A 97 19.64 -8.42 -23.44
C MET A 97 19.47 -7.31 -24.48
N SER A 98 18.36 -7.31 -25.21
CA SER A 98 18.01 -6.26 -26.18
C SER A 98 16.51 -6.00 -26.21
N LEU A 99 16.09 -4.82 -26.68
CA LEU A 99 14.67 -4.56 -26.93
C LEU A 99 14.17 -5.41 -28.09
N ALA A 100 13.02 -6.07 -27.92
CA ALA A 100 12.36 -6.83 -28.97
C ALA A 100 12.00 -5.97 -30.20
N SER A 101 11.72 -4.68 -29.98
CA SER A 101 11.40 -3.70 -31.03
C SER A 101 12.61 -3.07 -31.72
N ASP A 102 13.78 -3.06 -31.06
CA ASP A 102 15.03 -2.52 -31.61
C ASP A 102 16.24 -3.30 -31.05
N PRO A 103 16.66 -4.39 -31.71
CA PRO A 103 17.81 -5.19 -31.28
C PRO A 103 19.15 -4.44 -31.25
N SER A 104 19.23 -3.22 -31.80
CA SER A 104 20.42 -2.37 -31.66
C SER A 104 20.53 -1.71 -30.28
N LYS A 105 19.42 -1.63 -29.53
CA LYS A 105 19.38 -1.31 -28.10
C LYS A 105 19.66 -2.57 -27.32
N SER A 106 20.93 -2.78 -26.98
CA SER A 106 21.38 -3.95 -26.22
C SER A 106 22.31 -3.58 -25.07
N VAL A 107 22.22 -4.37 -24.00
CA VAL A 107 23.01 -4.29 -22.78
C VAL A 107 23.56 -5.66 -22.41
N ASP A 108 24.73 -5.69 -21.78
CA ASP A 108 25.30 -6.89 -21.16
C ASP A 108 25.05 -6.80 -19.65
N LEU A 109 24.45 -7.85 -19.07
CA LEU A 109 23.98 -7.86 -17.68
C LEU A 109 24.56 -9.05 -16.93
N THR A 110 25.04 -8.82 -15.70
CA THR A 110 25.47 -9.88 -14.79
C THR A 110 24.26 -10.43 -14.02
N VAL A 111 24.08 -11.74 -14.02
CA VAL A 111 23.08 -12.41 -13.17
C VAL A 111 23.53 -12.33 -11.71
N VAL A 112 22.76 -11.63 -10.88
CA VAL A 112 23.06 -11.49 -9.44
C VAL A 112 21.89 -11.84 -8.53
N ASP A 113 20.70 -12.07 -9.07
CA ASP A 113 19.51 -12.23 -8.23
C ASP A 113 18.50 -13.27 -8.74
N ALA A 114 17.63 -13.68 -7.82
CA ALA A 114 16.43 -14.46 -8.05
C ALA A 114 15.24 -13.51 -8.26
N CYS A 115 14.49 -13.68 -9.34
CA CYS A 115 13.27 -12.92 -9.57
C CYS A 115 12.04 -13.78 -9.30
N ALA A 116 11.55 -13.79 -8.05
CA ALA A 116 10.36 -14.55 -7.67
C ALA A 116 9.10 -14.08 -8.43
N GLN A 117 8.96 -12.76 -8.57
CA GLN A 117 7.89 -12.08 -9.30
C GLN A 117 7.95 -12.27 -10.83
N CYS A 118 9.05 -12.78 -11.40
CA CYS A 118 9.15 -13.01 -12.85
C CYS A 118 8.42 -14.28 -13.32
N GLY A 119 8.09 -15.19 -12.41
CA GLY A 119 7.49 -16.48 -12.76
C GLY A 119 8.43 -17.40 -13.55
N ALA A 120 7.85 -18.20 -14.45
CA ALA A 120 8.50 -19.36 -15.05
C ALA A 120 9.02 -19.17 -16.48
N GLU A 121 8.79 -18.05 -17.16
CA GLU A 121 9.13 -17.91 -18.59
C GLU A 121 9.68 -16.52 -18.90
N GLY A 122 10.93 -16.45 -19.37
CA GLY A 122 11.54 -15.33 -20.12
C GLY A 122 11.66 -13.97 -19.44
N ASN A 123 10.86 -13.69 -18.42
CA ASN A 123 10.76 -12.44 -17.71
C ASN A 123 11.97 -12.22 -16.80
N THR A 124 12.32 -10.96 -16.60
CA THR A 124 13.53 -10.57 -15.87
C THR A 124 13.30 -9.32 -15.05
N TYR A 125 14.00 -9.25 -13.92
CA TYR A 125 14.19 -8.02 -13.16
C TYR A 125 15.54 -7.45 -13.55
N ILE A 126 15.63 -6.15 -13.82
CA ILE A 126 16.91 -5.47 -14.14
C ILE A 126 17.07 -4.21 -13.29
N SER A 127 18.30 -3.71 -13.18
CA SER A 127 18.53 -2.46 -12.45
C SER A 127 17.92 -1.24 -13.18
N PRO A 128 17.73 -0.10 -12.48
CA PRO A 128 17.30 1.14 -13.10
C PRO A 128 18.31 1.64 -14.16
N ALA A 129 19.61 1.39 -14.00
CA ALA A 129 20.60 1.70 -15.04
C ALA A 129 20.46 0.82 -16.29
N ALA A 130 20.28 -0.50 -16.11
CA ALA A 130 20.06 -1.43 -17.21
C ALA A 130 18.78 -1.10 -18.01
N PHE A 131 17.69 -0.78 -17.31
CA PHE A 131 16.43 -0.38 -17.92
C PHE A 131 16.56 0.92 -18.70
N LYS A 132 17.16 1.97 -18.10
CA LYS A 132 17.42 3.25 -18.78
C LYS A 132 18.31 3.07 -20.02
N ALA A 133 19.31 2.20 -19.96
CA ALA A 133 20.22 1.94 -21.09
C ALA A 133 19.49 1.32 -22.29
N LEU A 134 18.47 0.49 -22.06
CA LEU A 134 17.57 0.00 -23.11
C LEU A 134 16.56 1.08 -23.53
N ASN A 135 15.91 1.74 -22.56
CA ASN A 135 14.79 2.67 -22.74
C ASN A 135 15.21 4.16 -22.85
N GLY A 136 16.29 4.45 -23.58
CA GLY A 136 16.65 5.83 -23.95
C GLY A 136 16.93 6.81 -22.80
N GLY A 137 17.27 6.32 -21.61
CA GLY A 137 17.52 7.12 -20.41
C GLY A 137 16.33 7.23 -19.44
N SER A 138 15.16 6.68 -19.79
CA SER A 138 13.91 6.81 -19.03
C SER A 138 13.49 5.51 -18.33
N LEU A 139 12.76 5.64 -17.22
CA LEU A 139 12.06 4.54 -16.54
C LEU A 139 10.55 4.52 -16.83
N ASP A 140 10.03 5.53 -17.54
CA ASP A 140 8.60 5.84 -17.66
C ASP A 140 7.80 4.79 -18.43
N ALA A 141 8.47 3.86 -19.10
CA ALA A 141 7.83 2.72 -19.76
C ALA A 141 7.29 1.68 -18.76
N GLY A 142 7.83 1.61 -17.54
CA GLY A 142 7.52 0.60 -16.51
C GLY A 142 8.07 -0.79 -16.84
N GLU A 143 7.82 -1.24 -18.05
CA GLU A 143 8.15 -2.57 -18.60
C GLU A 143 8.78 -2.45 -19.99
N LEU A 144 9.63 -3.43 -20.35
CA LEU A 144 10.21 -3.53 -21.68
C LEU A 144 10.05 -4.94 -22.23
N ASN A 145 9.51 -5.07 -23.44
CA ASN A 145 9.56 -6.32 -24.19
C ASN A 145 11.01 -6.56 -24.64
N VAL A 146 11.65 -7.60 -24.08
CA VAL A 146 13.07 -7.90 -24.30
C VAL A 146 13.31 -9.29 -24.87
N VAL A 147 14.47 -9.44 -25.49
CA VAL A 147 15.00 -10.68 -26.04
C VAL A 147 16.42 -10.85 -25.50
N TRP A 148 16.76 -12.00 -24.93
CA TRP A 148 18.05 -12.21 -24.26
C TRP A 148 18.58 -13.65 -24.27
N SER A 149 19.90 -13.80 -24.14
CA SER A 149 20.57 -15.12 -24.11
C SER A 149 21.93 -15.10 -23.37
N PHE A 150 22.41 -16.28 -22.97
CA PHE A 150 23.72 -16.48 -22.35
C PHE A 150 24.86 -16.50 -23.41
N GLY A 151 25.32 -15.31 -23.79
CA GLY A 151 26.41 -15.06 -24.77
C GLY A 151 26.04 -15.35 -26.23
N SER A 152 26.59 -14.72 -27.29
CA SER A 152 27.49 -13.55 -27.48
C SER A 152 27.25 -13.03 -28.93
N ALA A 153 27.71 -11.90 -29.49
CA ALA A 153 28.63 -10.79 -29.17
C ALA A 153 28.21 -9.57 -30.07
N PRO A 154 28.98 -8.47 -30.39
CA PRO A 154 30.40 -8.15 -30.15
C PRO A 154 30.68 -6.82 -29.40
N LYS A 155 31.95 -6.67 -28.98
CA LYS A 155 32.52 -5.54 -28.23
C LYS A 155 32.54 -4.19 -28.99
N PRO A 156 31.91 -3.12 -28.46
CA PRO A 156 32.25 -1.75 -28.85
C PRO A 156 33.69 -1.39 -28.46
N ALA A 157 34.38 -0.63 -29.31
CA ALA A 157 35.79 -0.31 -29.08
C ALA A 157 35.98 0.61 -27.86
N VAL A 158 36.75 0.14 -26.87
CA VAL A 158 37.10 0.91 -25.68
C VAL A 158 38.15 1.97 -26.05
N ALA A 159 37.78 3.25 -25.97
CA ALA A 159 38.75 4.32 -25.84
C ALA A 159 39.34 4.25 -24.42
N ALA A 160 40.59 3.78 -24.30
CA ALA A 160 41.19 3.47 -23.01
C ALA A 160 41.52 4.74 -22.21
N VAL A 161 41.05 4.79 -20.95
CA VAL A 161 41.57 5.69 -19.92
C VAL A 161 42.17 4.81 -18.81
N SER A 162 43.49 4.83 -18.70
CA SER A 162 44.25 4.16 -17.63
C SER A 162 44.25 4.99 -16.34
N PRO A 163 44.44 4.37 -15.17
CA PRO A 163 44.05 4.96 -13.89
C PRO A 163 45.02 6.02 -13.34
N ALA A 164 44.48 6.88 -12.47
CA ALA A 164 45.19 7.96 -11.81
C ALA A 164 46.27 7.47 -10.83
N LYS A 165 47.35 8.26 -10.69
CA LYS A 165 48.32 8.16 -9.60
C LYS A 165 48.58 9.55 -9.01
N ALA A 166 48.52 9.65 -7.69
CA ALA A 166 48.69 10.90 -6.96
C ALA A 166 50.15 11.40 -6.95
N ALA A 167 50.35 12.72 -7.06
CA ALA A 167 50.92 13.56 -5.99
C ALA A 167 51.36 14.96 -6.47
N ALA A 168 51.21 15.94 -5.56
CA ALA A 168 51.95 17.21 -5.45
C ALA A 168 51.91 18.24 -6.60
N ALA A 169 51.39 19.43 -6.29
CA ALA A 169 51.91 20.70 -6.79
C ALA A 169 51.74 21.79 -5.71
N SER A 170 52.83 22.46 -5.38
CA SER A 170 52.87 23.61 -4.46
C SER A 170 52.78 24.93 -5.21
N THR A 171 51.99 25.86 -4.66
CA THR A 171 52.18 27.32 -4.64
C THR A 171 52.98 28.00 -5.76
N SER A 172 52.32 28.85 -6.54
CA SER A 172 52.85 30.21 -6.81
C SER A 172 51.71 31.22 -6.98
N THR A 173 51.95 32.43 -6.50
CA THR A 173 51.02 33.56 -6.48
C THR A 173 51.33 34.54 -7.60
N SER A 174 50.29 35.16 -8.18
CA SER A 174 50.40 36.56 -8.59
C SER A 174 49.02 37.24 -8.54
N GLU A 175 48.99 38.35 -7.85
CA GLU A 175 47.86 39.21 -7.54
C GLU A 175 47.75 40.34 -8.57
N ALA A 176 46.54 40.70 -8.99
CA ALA A 176 46.17 42.06 -9.40
C ALA A 176 44.65 42.20 -9.48
N ALA A 177 44.10 43.16 -8.73
CA ALA A 177 42.67 43.51 -8.74
C ALA A 177 42.47 44.86 -9.50
N PRO A 178 41.34 45.60 -9.38
CA PRO A 178 40.61 46.05 -10.57
C PRO A 178 40.66 47.58 -10.79
N SER A 179 40.11 48.04 -11.92
CA SER A 179 39.54 49.40 -11.98
C SER A 179 38.46 49.57 -13.06
N ALA A 180 37.61 50.57 -12.87
CA ALA A 180 36.39 50.84 -13.65
C ALA A 180 36.60 51.90 -14.74
N THR A 181 35.59 52.13 -15.59
CA THR A 181 35.34 53.45 -16.20
C THR A 181 33.83 53.66 -16.45
N THR A 182 33.38 54.87 -16.14
CA THR A 182 32.01 55.45 -16.19
C THR A 182 31.59 56.00 -17.55
N THR A 183 30.28 56.20 -17.76
CA THR A 183 29.59 57.31 -18.51
C THR A 183 28.06 57.11 -18.34
N SER A 184 27.36 57.65 -17.34
CA SER A 184 26.81 59.03 -17.13
C SER A 184 25.46 59.37 -17.82
N THR A 185 24.45 59.67 -16.99
CA THR A 185 23.32 60.63 -17.17
C THR A 185 22.34 60.45 -18.36
N THR A 186 21.02 60.53 -18.17
CA THR A 186 20.28 61.79 -17.86
C THR A 186 18.92 61.50 -17.21
N ALA A 187 18.40 62.43 -16.40
CA ALA A 187 17.11 62.32 -15.71
C ALA A 187 15.96 63.00 -16.48
N SER A 188 14.71 62.64 -16.15
CA SER A 188 13.61 63.63 -16.05
C SER A 188 12.48 63.14 -15.16
N SER A 189 12.14 63.99 -14.19
CA SER A 189 10.98 63.89 -13.32
C SER A 189 9.85 64.78 -13.86
N THR A 190 8.59 64.35 -13.71
CA THR A 190 7.48 65.30 -13.62
C THR A 190 6.50 64.86 -12.54
N ALA A 191 6.27 65.71 -11.56
CA ALA A 191 5.23 65.54 -10.55
C ALA A 191 3.95 66.24 -11.00
N SER A 192 2.81 65.84 -10.44
CA SER A 192 1.78 66.81 -10.03
C SER A 192 0.92 66.26 -8.90
N SER A 193 0.59 67.18 -7.99
CA SER A 193 -0.39 67.08 -6.91
C SER A 193 -1.83 67.16 -7.52
N THR A 194 -2.96 67.21 -6.81
CA THR A 194 -3.25 68.00 -5.59
C THR A 194 -4.60 67.61 -4.95
N THR A 195 -4.69 67.63 -3.60
CA THR A 195 -5.88 67.96 -2.75
C THR A 195 -7.22 67.20 -2.89
N SER A 196 -8.15 67.17 -1.90
CA SER A 196 -8.12 67.19 -0.42
C SER A 196 -9.57 67.24 0.12
N SER A 197 -9.95 66.36 1.06
CA SER A 197 -10.95 66.58 2.14
C SER A 197 -11.25 65.23 2.85
N THR A 198 -10.90 65.00 4.12
CA THR A 198 -11.70 65.31 5.34
C THR A 198 -13.20 65.01 5.21
N THR A 199 -13.82 64.17 6.06
CA THR A 199 -13.96 64.41 7.51
C THR A 199 -14.11 63.11 8.33
N SER A 200 -13.80 63.19 9.62
CA SER A 200 -13.76 62.11 10.61
C SER A 200 -15.08 61.83 11.34
N THR A 201 -15.19 60.62 11.93
CA THR A 201 -15.74 60.44 13.29
C THR A 201 -14.87 59.42 14.06
N LYS A 202 -14.91 59.51 15.40
CA LYS A 202 -13.94 58.94 16.36
C LYS A 202 -14.70 58.28 17.52
N ALA A 203 -13.98 57.48 18.32
CA ALA A 203 -14.31 57.02 19.68
C ALA A 203 -15.23 55.77 19.77
N ALA A 204 -15.08 54.89 20.76
CA ALA A 204 -13.96 54.67 21.71
C ALA A 204 -14.06 53.27 22.34
N ALA A 205 -12.95 52.81 22.93
CA ALA A 205 -12.96 51.70 23.89
C ALA A 205 -13.62 52.09 25.22
N PRO A 206 -13.90 51.11 26.09
CA PRO A 206 -13.47 51.26 27.47
C PRO A 206 -12.68 50.06 28.01
N THR A 207 -11.77 50.37 28.94
CA THR A 207 -11.01 49.41 29.76
C THR A 207 -11.59 49.40 31.17
N THR A 208 -11.56 48.26 31.87
CA THR A 208 -11.15 48.04 33.29
C THR A 208 -11.74 46.70 33.79
N THR A 209 -10.93 45.71 34.18
CA THR A 209 -10.20 45.54 35.46
C THR A 209 -11.07 45.02 36.62
N SER A 210 -10.89 43.74 36.98
CA SER A 210 -11.14 43.26 38.35
C SER A 210 -10.27 42.03 38.66
N LYS A 211 -9.27 42.21 39.55
CA LYS A 211 -8.55 41.10 40.20
C LYS A 211 -9.37 40.61 41.40
N ALA A 212 -9.44 39.29 41.60
CA ALA A 212 -9.69 38.66 42.91
C ALA A 212 -8.67 37.50 43.02
N SER A 213 -7.59 37.64 43.77
CA SER A 213 -7.48 37.68 45.24
C SER A 213 -7.79 36.33 45.89
N LEU A 214 -6.73 35.56 46.12
CA LEU A 214 -6.74 34.36 46.95
C LEU A 214 -6.99 34.74 48.41
N THR A 215 -7.91 34.04 49.08
CA THR A 215 -7.99 34.04 50.55
C THR A 215 -7.98 32.61 51.06
N THR A 216 -6.98 32.31 51.88
CA THR A 216 -6.85 31.05 52.61
C THR A 216 -7.85 30.99 53.77
N SER A 217 -8.40 29.81 54.04
CA SER A 217 -9.16 29.56 55.28
C SER A 217 -8.87 28.15 55.79
N LYS A 218 -8.32 28.10 56.99
CA LYS A 218 -7.73 26.92 57.63
C LYS A 218 -8.69 26.40 58.71
N LYS A 219 -9.12 25.14 58.59
CA LYS A 219 -9.77 24.35 59.66
C LYS A 219 -9.28 22.89 59.59
N PRO A 220 -9.38 22.08 60.67
CA PRO A 220 -8.25 21.26 61.07
C PRO A 220 -8.35 19.81 60.59
N ALA A 221 -7.19 19.17 60.49
CA ALA A 221 -7.07 17.75 60.19
C ALA A 221 -7.77 16.90 61.26
N THR A 222 -8.49 15.86 60.81
CA THR A 222 -8.88 14.72 61.64
C THR A 222 -8.26 13.48 61.00
N THR A 223 -7.40 12.78 61.76
CA THR A 223 -6.67 11.61 61.27
C THR A 223 -7.54 10.36 61.29
N THR A 224 -7.91 9.86 60.11
CA THR A 224 -8.44 8.51 59.92
C THR A 224 -7.68 7.82 58.80
N THR A 225 -6.92 6.77 59.14
CA THR A 225 -6.17 5.93 58.21
C THR A 225 -7.14 5.17 57.29
N LYS A 226 -7.20 5.56 56.01
CA LYS A 226 -7.94 4.83 54.97
C LYS A 226 -6.98 3.89 54.22
N PRO A 227 -7.35 2.61 53.96
CA PRO A 227 -6.54 1.72 53.14
C PRO A 227 -6.35 2.27 51.71
N ALA A 228 -5.25 1.86 51.06
CA ALA A 228 -4.97 2.22 49.69
C ALA A 228 -6.12 1.79 48.75
N PRO A 229 -6.53 2.63 47.78
CA PRO A 229 -7.51 2.23 46.78
C PRO A 229 -6.84 1.27 45.80
N THR A 230 -7.16 -0.01 45.91
CA THR A 230 -7.00 -0.93 44.78
C THR A 230 -7.92 -0.47 43.66
N THR A 231 -7.35 0.11 42.61
CA THR A 231 -8.04 0.37 41.35
C THR A 231 -8.42 -0.96 40.70
N SER A 232 -9.58 -1.48 41.08
CA SER A 232 -10.29 -2.48 40.29
C SER A 232 -10.69 -1.84 38.98
N THR A 233 -9.91 -2.10 37.92
CA THR A 233 -10.36 -1.92 36.54
C THR A 233 -11.53 -2.86 36.31
N ALA A 234 -12.75 -2.36 36.53
CA ALA A 234 -13.96 -3.06 36.15
C ALA A 234 -13.98 -3.17 34.62
N GLN A 235 -13.56 -4.34 34.11
CA GLN A 235 -13.73 -4.71 32.72
C GLN A 235 -15.21 -4.51 32.35
N PRO A 236 -15.54 -3.80 31.25
CA PRO A 236 -16.93 -3.59 30.86
C PRO A 236 -17.60 -4.94 30.65
N ALA A 237 -18.84 -5.06 31.13
CA ALA A 237 -19.64 -6.26 30.90
C ALA A 237 -19.73 -6.52 29.39
N SER A 238 -19.49 -7.76 28.97
CA SER A 238 -19.49 -8.13 27.55
C SER A 238 -20.88 -7.93 26.95
N THR A 239 -21.06 -6.83 26.22
CA THR A 239 -22.27 -6.61 25.42
C THR A 239 -22.31 -7.66 24.32
N SER A 240 -23.26 -8.57 24.44
CA SER A 240 -23.55 -9.58 23.43
C SER A 240 -24.94 -9.33 22.84
N SER A 241 -25.05 -9.41 21.52
CA SER A 241 -26.32 -9.23 20.81
C SER A 241 -27.18 -10.48 20.84
N SER A 242 -28.46 -10.34 20.44
CA SER A 242 -29.36 -11.49 20.28
C SER A 242 -28.93 -12.48 19.18
N GLU A 243 -27.95 -12.11 18.34
CA GLU A 243 -27.39 -12.97 17.29
C GLU A 243 -26.05 -13.62 17.69
N GLY A 244 -25.58 -13.39 18.92
CA GLY A 244 -24.38 -13.99 19.50
C GLY A 244 -23.11 -13.16 19.36
N TRP A 245 -23.13 -12.07 18.59
CA TRP A 245 -22.00 -11.14 18.44
C TRP A 245 -21.60 -10.55 19.79
N LYS A 246 -20.31 -10.64 20.17
CA LYS A 246 -19.75 -10.12 21.43
C LYS A 246 -18.72 -9.05 21.11
N LEU A 247 -18.79 -7.89 21.76
CA LEU A 247 -17.77 -6.85 21.62
C LEU A 247 -16.43 -7.35 22.19
N THR A 248 -15.40 -7.45 21.35
CA THR A 248 -14.04 -7.84 21.74
C THR A 248 -13.13 -6.64 21.94
N ASP A 249 -13.21 -5.65 21.04
CA ASP A 249 -12.32 -4.48 21.03
C ASP A 249 -13.16 -3.20 20.85
N LYS A 250 -12.98 -2.24 21.75
CA LYS A 250 -13.67 -0.93 21.75
C LYS A 250 -12.62 0.17 21.55
N LEU A 251 -12.37 0.53 20.31
CA LEU A 251 -11.29 1.40 19.89
C LEU A 251 -11.79 2.84 19.79
N GLU A 252 -11.75 3.56 20.91
CA GLU A 252 -12.07 4.99 21.02
C GLU A 252 -10.89 5.74 21.64
N GLY A 253 -10.68 7.02 21.25
CA GLY A 253 -9.63 7.87 21.81
C GLY A 253 -8.25 7.21 21.79
N GLN A 254 -7.59 7.16 22.96
CA GLN A 254 -6.23 6.61 23.05
C GLN A 254 -6.20 5.09 22.77
N ALA A 255 -7.24 4.35 23.14
CA ALA A 255 -7.30 2.90 22.90
C ALA A 255 -7.37 2.55 21.40
N PHE A 256 -7.82 3.48 20.56
CA PHE A 256 -7.68 3.36 19.11
C PHE A 256 -6.22 3.56 18.69
N LEU A 257 -5.56 4.64 19.12
CA LEU A 257 -4.17 4.91 18.74
C LEU A 257 -3.19 3.82 19.23
N ASP A 258 -3.45 3.23 20.40
CA ASP A 258 -2.63 2.17 20.99
C ASP A 258 -2.83 0.79 20.31
N PHE A 259 -3.84 0.63 19.46
CA PHE A 259 -4.15 -0.64 18.77
C PHE A 259 -3.34 -0.85 17.48
N PHE A 260 -2.77 0.23 16.93
CA PHE A 260 -2.00 0.21 15.68
C PHE A 260 -0.56 0.64 15.92
N HIS A 261 0.38 0.06 15.18
CA HIS A 261 1.66 0.69 14.93
C HIS A 261 1.56 1.65 13.73
N PHE A 262 2.55 2.53 13.58
CA PHE A 262 2.67 3.41 12.42
C PHE A 262 3.77 2.90 11.51
N ASP A 263 3.46 2.76 10.22
CA ASP A 263 4.45 2.50 9.19
C ASP A 263 5.36 3.72 8.95
N SER A 264 6.50 3.48 8.29
CA SER A 264 7.45 4.54 7.96
C SER A 264 8.06 4.33 6.57
N GLY A 265 8.15 5.39 5.78
CA GLY A 265 8.76 5.37 4.45
C GLY A 265 7.85 5.96 3.36
N THR A 266 8.21 5.76 2.11
CA THR A 266 7.42 6.23 0.95
C THR A 266 6.09 5.50 0.86
N GLY A 267 5.03 6.20 0.47
CA GLY A 267 3.72 5.61 0.20
C GLY A 267 3.75 4.64 -0.98
N ASP A 268 2.94 3.58 -0.86
CA ASP A 268 2.81 2.51 -1.84
C ASP A 268 2.21 3.00 -3.16
N ASN A 269 2.22 2.15 -4.19
CA ASN A 269 1.55 2.41 -5.49
C ASN A 269 2.01 3.72 -6.18
N GLY A 270 3.28 4.09 -6.01
CA GLY A 270 3.85 5.34 -6.53
C GLY A 270 3.42 6.60 -5.75
N GLY A 271 2.95 6.41 -4.52
CA GLY A 271 2.53 7.46 -3.60
C GLY A 271 3.64 8.47 -3.26
N ASN A 272 3.22 9.69 -2.94
CA ASN A 272 4.07 10.81 -2.55
C ASN A 272 3.92 11.15 -1.06
N ALA A 273 3.16 10.31 -0.33
CA ALA A 273 3.17 10.28 1.12
C ALA A 273 4.54 9.83 1.63
N ASN A 274 4.98 10.42 2.73
CA ASN A 274 6.03 9.90 3.59
C ASN A 274 5.35 9.48 4.89
N TYR A 275 5.10 8.19 5.05
CA TYR A 275 4.53 7.65 6.27
C TYR A 275 5.49 7.85 7.44
N VAL A 276 4.92 8.27 8.56
CA VAL A 276 5.62 8.63 9.79
C VAL A 276 4.78 8.23 10.99
N ASN A 277 5.44 8.13 12.15
CA ASN A 277 4.71 8.07 13.42
C ASN A 277 3.88 9.35 13.61
N GLY A 278 2.56 9.24 13.42
CA GLY A 278 1.65 10.37 13.40
C GLY A 278 1.60 11.11 14.74
N VAL A 279 1.69 10.38 15.86
CA VAL A 279 1.67 10.97 17.21
C VAL A 279 2.90 11.85 17.43
N GLN A 280 4.10 11.37 17.06
CA GLN A 280 5.35 12.14 17.17
C GLN A 280 5.40 13.36 16.24
N LYS A 281 4.61 13.36 15.16
CA LYS A 281 4.55 14.44 14.18
C LYS A 281 3.35 15.37 14.35
N GLY A 282 2.49 15.13 15.34
CA GLY A 282 1.25 15.90 15.56
C GLY A 282 0.16 15.64 14.52
N LEU A 283 0.31 14.59 13.70
CA LEU A 283 -0.64 14.16 12.67
C LEU A 283 -1.68 13.18 13.19
N ALA A 284 -1.42 12.48 14.31
CA ALA A 284 -2.39 11.59 14.95
C ALA A 284 -2.56 11.97 16.42
N TYR A 285 -3.78 12.28 16.84
CA TYR A 285 -4.08 12.70 18.22
C TYR A 285 -5.56 12.49 18.59
N THR A 286 -5.87 12.60 19.89
CA THR A 286 -7.23 12.48 20.42
C THR A 286 -7.88 13.84 20.62
N GLN A 287 -9.18 13.95 20.35
CA GLN A 287 -10.01 15.12 20.66
C GLN A 287 -11.27 14.65 21.39
N GLY A 288 -11.20 14.65 22.73
CA GLY A 288 -12.19 13.95 23.55
C GLY A 288 -12.10 12.44 23.31
N ASN A 289 -13.20 11.82 22.89
CA ASN A 289 -13.22 10.40 22.50
C ASN A 289 -12.90 10.17 21.01
N GLN A 290 -12.90 11.23 20.19
CA GLN A 290 -12.58 11.11 18.76
C GLN A 290 -11.07 11.00 18.55
N VAL A 291 -10.67 10.38 17.44
CA VAL A 291 -9.29 10.38 16.94
C VAL A 291 -9.22 11.18 15.65
N VAL A 292 -8.25 12.08 15.57
CA VAL A 292 -7.93 12.83 14.35
C VAL A 292 -6.66 12.25 13.74
N LEU A 293 -6.72 11.90 12.45
CA LEU A 293 -5.58 11.42 11.66
C LEU A 293 -5.45 12.33 10.44
N ALA A 294 -4.37 13.10 10.34
CA ALA A 294 -4.22 14.22 9.41
C ALA A 294 -2.97 14.11 8.53
N VAL A 295 -2.94 14.91 7.47
CA VAL A 295 -1.81 15.09 6.56
C VAL A 295 -1.02 16.36 6.92
N ASP A 296 0.30 16.36 6.69
CA ASP A 296 1.16 17.53 6.88
C ASP A 296 0.79 18.68 5.94
N THR A 297 0.69 19.89 6.51
CA THR A 297 0.20 21.10 5.82
C THR A 297 1.32 22.05 5.38
N ALA A 298 2.60 21.72 5.57
CA ALA A 298 3.72 22.55 5.12
C ALA A 298 3.66 22.79 3.60
N ASP A 299 3.65 24.06 3.16
CA ASP A 299 3.30 24.46 1.79
C ASP A 299 4.01 23.61 0.72
N SER A 300 5.33 23.67 0.65
CA SER A 300 6.12 22.85 -0.29
C SER A 300 7.12 21.96 0.44
N VAL A 301 7.18 20.70 0.02
CA VAL A 301 7.95 19.63 0.63
C VAL A 301 8.49 18.69 -0.45
N ALA A 302 9.63 18.02 -0.19
CA ALA A 302 10.16 16.99 -1.10
C ALA A 302 9.34 15.69 -1.04
N ALA A 303 8.78 15.38 0.13
CA ALA A 303 7.79 14.33 0.36
C ALA A 303 6.88 14.80 1.50
N ARG A 304 5.57 14.53 1.42
CA ARG A 304 4.59 15.06 2.38
C ARG A 304 4.31 14.05 3.49
N ASN A 305 4.51 14.44 4.74
CA ASN A 305 4.26 13.51 5.84
C ASN A 305 2.77 13.17 5.94
N SER A 306 2.49 11.87 6.08
CA SER A 306 1.15 11.32 6.27
C SER A 306 1.21 10.13 7.23
N ILE A 307 0.09 9.48 7.48
CA ILE A 307 -0.01 8.30 8.34
C ILE A 307 -0.45 7.09 7.53
N ARG A 308 0.11 5.93 7.90
CA ARG A 308 -0.41 4.59 7.62
C ARG A 308 -0.29 3.83 8.95
N MET A 309 -1.42 3.35 9.44
CA MET A 309 -1.57 2.71 10.74
C MET A 309 -2.01 1.27 10.53
N VAL A 310 -1.27 0.30 11.06
CA VAL A 310 -1.51 -1.14 10.86
C VAL A 310 -1.65 -1.83 12.21
N SER A 311 -2.63 -2.72 12.36
CA SER A 311 -2.88 -3.42 13.62
C SER A 311 -1.99 -4.65 13.78
N ASP A 312 -1.30 -4.77 14.93
CA ASP A 312 -0.57 -6.00 15.31
C ASP A 312 -1.49 -7.22 15.43
N LYS A 313 -2.78 -6.98 15.72
CA LYS A 313 -3.82 -8.00 15.80
C LYS A 313 -4.27 -8.40 14.40
N THR A 314 -4.13 -9.68 14.09
CA THR A 314 -4.62 -10.28 12.83
C THR A 314 -5.99 -10.89 13.01
N PHE A 315 -6.73 -11.03 11.90
CA PHE A 315 -8.06 -11.61 11.85
C PHE A 315 -8.12 -12.71 10.77
N ASN A 316 -8.94 -13.74 11.02
CA ASN A 316 -9.16 -14.86 10.09
C ASN A 316 -10.66 -15.15 10.01
N ALA A 317 -11.13 -15.64 8.86
CA ALA A 317 -12.55 -15.90 8.60
C ALA A 317 -13.20 -16.86 9.62
N ALA A 318 -12.44 -17.88 10.05
CA ALA A 318 -12.82 -18.82 11.13
C ALA A 318 -13.11 -18.15 12.48
N GLY A 319 -12.62 -16.92 12.69
CA GLY A 319 -12.93 -16.11 13.87
C GLY A 319 -14.34 -15.51 13.90
N GLN A 320 -15.07 -15.57 12.77
CA GLN A 320 -16.39 -14.93 12.57
C GLN A 320 -16.39 -13.49 13.10
N ASN A 321 -15.79 -12.56 12.35
CA ASN A 321 -15.58 -11.19 12.79
C ASN A 321 -16.62 -10.24 12.18
N LEU A 322 -17.01 -9.24 12.95
CA LEU A 322 -17.82 -8.11 12.51
C LEU A 322 -17.16 -6.82 12.98
N PHE A 323 -16.74 -6.00 12.03
CA PHE A 323 -16.09 -4.72 12.27
C PHE A 323 -17.07 -3.59 12.00
N ILE A 324 -17.10 -2.59 12.88
CA ILE A 324 -17.91 -1.38 12.75
C ILE A 324 -16.96 -0.18 12.79
N PHE A 325 -17.01 0.64 11.74
CA PHE A 325 -16.20 1.85 11.59
C PHE A 325 -17.11 3.07 11.67
N ASP A 326 -17.07 3.80 12.79
CA ASP A 326 -17.87 5.01 13.01
C ASP A 326 -17.01 6.24 12.72
N ILE A 327 -17.28 6.89 11.59
CA ILE A 327 -16.41 7.90 10.98
C ILE A 327 -17.21 9.20 10.83
N ALA A 328 -16.76 10.27 11.50
CA ALA A 328 -17.39 11.59 11.44
C ALA A 328 -16.90 12.42 10.23
N GLN A 329 -15.65 12.23 9.82
CA GLN A 329 -15.03 12.88 8.66
C GLN A 329 -13.98 11.97 8.03
N MET A 330 -13.83 12.02 6.71
CA MET A 330 -12.74 11.41 5.95
C MET A 330 -12.01 12.44 5.08
N PRO A 331 -10.75 12.20 4.67
CA PRO A 331 -10.02 13.09 3.77
C PRO A 331 -10.75 13.31 2.43
N ALA A 332 -10.80 14.56 1.98
CA ALA A 332 -11.62 14.99 0.85
C ALA A 332 -10.97 16.17 0.10
N VAL A 333 -9.74 15.98 -0.39
CA VAL A 333 -8.95 17.03 -1.07
C VAL A 333 -8.32 16.45 -2.34
N CYS A 334 -8.26 17.24 -3.43
CA CYS A 334 -7.56 16.81 -4.63
C CYS A 334 -6.16 16.26 -4.31
N GLY A 335 -5.85 15.05 -4.75
CA GLY A 335 -4.56 14.42 -4.49
C GLY A 335 -4.53 13.45 -3.31
N THR A 336 -5.54 13.41 -2.42
CA THR A 336 -5.59 12.40 -1.34
C THR A 336 -6.11 11.06 -1.84
N TRP A 337 -5.55 9.96 -1.33
CA TRP A 337 -6.05 8.60 -1.49
C TRP A 337 -6.19 7.99 -0.08
N PRO A 338 -7.31 8.25 0.62
CA PRO A 338 -7.54 7.73 1.96
C PRO A 338 -8.23 6.36 1.93
N ALA A 339 -7.79 5.45 2.80
CA ALA A 339 -8.38 4.13 2.90
C ALA A 339 -8.62 3.66 4.37
N VAL A 340 -9.66 2.85 4.57
CA VAL A 340 -9.87 1.94 5.70
C VAL A 340 -10.10 0.55 5.12
N TRP A 341 -9.14 -0.34 5.35
CA TRP A 341 -8.99 -1.59 4.61
C TRP A 341 -8.33 -2.66 5.47
N PHE A 342 -8.14 -3.83 4.89
CA PHE A 342 -7.43 -4.95 5.48
C PHE A 342 -6.47 -5.56 4.48
N THR A 343 -5.33 -6.07 4.95
CA THR A 343 -4.38 -6.81 4.12
C THR A 343 -3.69 -7.92 4.90
N GLY A 344 -3.44 -9.05 4.24
CA GLY A 344 -2.57 -10.11 4.75
C GLY A 344 -1.08 -9.77 4.60
N ALA A 345 -0.21 -10.64 5.09
CA ALA A 345 1.24 -10.39 5.07
C ALA A 345 1.87 -10.53 3.68
N ASN A 346 1.34 -11.41 2.83
CA ASN A 346 1.83 -11.68 1.48
C ASN A 346 0.78 -11.26 0.44
N TRP A 347 0.72 -9.96 0.10
CA TRP A 347 -0.20 -9.45 -0.93
C TRP A 347 0.17 -9.98 -2.34
N PRO A 348 -0.81 -10.33 -3.19
CA PRO A 348 -2.25 -10.40 -2.92
C PRO A 348 -2.69 -11.78 -2.42
N THR A 349 -1.77 -12.73 -2.23
CA THR A 349 -2.06 -14.13 -1.89
C THR A 349 -2.73 -14.35 -0.53
N ASP A 350 -2.42 -13.53 0.47
CA ASP A 350 -3.10 -13.52 1.78
C ASP A 350 -4.29 -12.55 1.84
N GLY A 351 -4.64 -11.92 0.71
CA GLY A 351 -5.87 -11.16 0.49
C GLY A 351 -5.89 -9.72 1.01
N GLU A 352 -6.80 -8.93 0.46
CA GLU A 352 -7.06 -7.54 0.81
C GLU A 352 -8.54 -7.19 0.65
N ILE A 353 -9.09 -6.42 1.61
CA ILE A 353 -10.52 -6.05 1.68
C ILE A 353 -10.64 -4.56 1.95
N ASP A 354 -11.18 -3.82 0.99
CA ASP A 354 -11.37 -2.38 1.11
C ASP A 354 -12.80 -2.07 1.56
N VAL A 355 -12.91 -1.43 2.72
CA VAL A 355 -14.20 -1.07 3.32
C VAL A 355 -14.55 0.37 2.99
N VAL A 356 -13.56 1.26 3.04
CA VAL A 356 -13.67 2.66 2.64
C VAL A 356 -12.47 2.99 1.77
N GLU A 357 -12.70 3.32 0.50
CA GLU A 357 -11.62 3.69 -0.43
C GLU A 357 -12.13 4.63 -1.55
N GLY A 358 -11.22 5.44 -2.07
CA GLY A 358 -11.45 6.37 -3.16
C GLY A 358 -10.35 7.43 -3.23
N VAL A 359 -10.44 8.33 -4.20
CA VAL A 359 -9.41 9.35 -4.42
C VAL A 359 -9.99 10.77 -4.58
N SER A 360 -9.17 11.75 -4.22
CA SER A 360 -9.42 13.18 -4.42
C SER A 360 -10.76 13.70 -3.89
N LEU A 361 -11.71 14.00 -4.77
CA LEU A 361 -13.01 14.59 -4.46
C LEU A 361 -14.17 13.67 -4.88
N TYR A 362 -13.89 12.36 -4.93
CA TYR A 362 -14.92 11.33 -5.09
C TYR A 362 -16.03 11.55 -4.05
N ASN A 363 -17.28 11.24 -4.43
CA ASN A 363 -18.43 11.30 -3.52
C ASN A 363 -19.12 9.94 -3.33
N LYS A 364 -18.61 8.92 -4.02
CA LYS A 364 -19.02 7.53 -3.94
C LYS A 364 -17.84 6.69 -3.46
N ASN A 365 -18.10 5.84 -2.47
CA ASN A 365 -17.12 4.91 -1.94
C ASN A 365 -16.85 3.79 -2.95
N ILE A 366 -15.65 3.26 -2.94
CA ILE A 366 -15.32 1.98 -3.57
C ILE A 366 -15.14 0.93 -2.46
N TYR A 367 -15.77 -0.21 -2.66
CA TYR A 367 -15.51 -1.43 -1.91
C TYR A 367 -14.83 -2.41 -2.84
N SER A 368 -13.77 -3.08 -2.40
CA SER A 368 -13.05 -4.05 -3.24
C SER A 368 -12.63 -5.27 -2.43
N ILE A 369 -12.35 -6.36 -3.16
CA ILE A 369 -11.46 -7.40 -2.67
C ILE A 369 -10.40 -7.71 -3.71
N HIS A 370 -9.17 -7.89 -3.23
CA HIS A 370 -8.00 -8.27 -3.99
C HIS A 370 -7.46 -9.59 -3.43
N THR A 371 -7.18 -10.56 -4.30
CA THR A 371 -6.73 -11.90 -3.90
C THR A 371 -5.64 -12.41 -4.84
N GLY A 372 -5.05 -13.57 -4.51
CA GLY A 372 -4.40 -14.41 -5.51
C GLY A 372 -5.42 -15.09 -6.45
N SER A 373 -4.92 -15.97 -7.31
CA SER A 373 -5.75 -16.72 -8.26
C SER A 373 -6.82 -17.60 -7.60
N GLY A 374 -7.96 -17.77 -8.27
CA GLY A 374 -9.03 -18.71 -7.88
C GLY A 374 -10.30 -18.08 -7.27
N CYS A 375 -10.30 -16.78 -6.99
CA CYS A 375 -11.47 -16.04 -6.52
C CYS A 375 -12.15 -15.31 -7.69
N SER A 376 -13.43 -15.58 -7.94
CA SER A 376 -14.20 -14.86 -8.97
C SER A 376 -15.69 -14.83 -8.64
N ILE A 377 -16.30 -13.65 -8.65
CA ILE A 377 -17.71 -13.43 -8.31
C ILE A 377 -18.56 -13.59 -9.56
N ALA A 378 -19.62 -14.40 -9.52
CA ALA A 378 -20.52 -14.55 -10.65
C ALA A 378 -21.24 -13.24 -10.99
N SER A 379 -21.32 -12.88 -12.27
CA SER A 379 -22.00 -11.65 -12.73
C SER A 379 -23.46 -11.56 -12.27
N SER A 380 -24.11 -12.70 -12.01
CA SER A 380 -25.46 -12.78 -11.43
C SER A 380 -25.51 -12.38 -9.95
N ALA A 381 -24.51 -12.75 -9.15
CA ALA A 381 -24.38 -12.32 -7.75
C ALA A 381 -24.16 -10.81 -7.69
N VAL A 382 -23.30 -10.28 -8.57
CA VAL A 382 -23.09 -8.83 -8.71
C VAL A 382 -24.37 -8.09 -9.16
N SER A 383 -25.08 -8.63 -10.15
CA SER A 383 -26.34 -8.05 -10.64
C SER A 383 -27.46 -8.03 -9.61
N ALA A 384 -27.36 -8.84 -8.55
CA ALA A 384 -28.30 -8.85 -7.43
C ALA A 384 -28.04 -7.72 -6.40
N LEU A 385 -26.87 -7.06 -6.45
CA LEU A 385 -26.54 -5.96 -5.55
C LEU A 385 -27.24 -4.67 -6.03
N ALA A 386 -28.31 -4.29 -5.34
CA ALA A 386 -29.14 -3.14 -5.71
C ALA A 386 -28.40 -1.79 -5.63
N ASP A 387 -27.39 -1.68 -4.76
CA ASP A 387 -26.87 -0.41 -4.27
C ASP A 387 -25.45 -0.05 -4.73
N VAL A 388 -24.80 -0.91 -5.52
CA VAL A 388 -23.47 -0.67 -6.12
C VAL A 388 -23.48 -0.89 -7.64
N THR A 389 -22.41 -0.48 -8.31
CA THR A 389 -22.07 -0.84 -9.69
C THR A 389 -20.63 -1.35 -9.73
N ILE A 390 -20.30 -2.32 -10.59
CA ILE A 390 -18.90 -2.72 -10.79
C ILE A 390 -18.10 -1.53 -11.30
N VAL A 391 -16.85 -1.39 -10.83
CA VAL A 391 -15.91 -0.37 -11.31
C VAL A 391 -15.57 -0.61 -12.78
N GLU A 392 -15.23 -1.85 -13.16
CA GLU A 392 -14.93 -2.25 -14.52
C GLU A 392 -15.84 -3.36 -15.04
N ALA A 393 -16.11 -3.40 -16.35
CA ALA A 393 -17.04 -4.37 -16.94
C ALA A 393 -16.58 -5.84 -16.85
N THR A 394 -15.30 -6.07 -16.54
CA THR A 394 -14.67 -7.37 -16.30
C THR A 394 -14.41 -7.69 -14.83
N GLY A 395 -14.75 -6.77 -13.90
CA GLY A 395 -14.44 -6.80 -12.45
C GLY A 395 -15.19 -7.87 -11.63
N THR A 396 -15.34 -9.05 -12.21
CA THR A 396 -15.78 -10.29 -11.56
C THR A 396 -14.59 -11.17 -11.16
N ASN A 397 -13.39 -10.93 -11.68
CA ASN A 397 -12.18 -11.64 -11.24
C ASN A 397 -11.52 -10.84 -10.12
N CYS A 398 -11.20 -11.48 -9.00
CA CYS A 398 -10.58 -10.79 -7.86
C CYS A 398 -9.06 -11.03 -7.75
N ASP A 399 -8.49 -11.84 -8.66
CA ASP A 399 -7.05 -12.08 -8.73
C ASP A 399 -6.29 -10.83 -9.20
N ALA A 400 -5.66 -10.13 -8.25
CA ALA A 400 -4.94 -8.88 -8.51
C ALA A 400 -3.68 -9.05 -9.36
N ASN A 401 -3.18 -10.28 -9.53
CA ASN A 401 -2.10 -10.58 -10.48
C ASN A 401 -2.58 -10.61 -11.93
N SER A 402 -3.87 -10.91 -12.14
CA SER A 402 -4.51 -11.03 -13.46
C SER A 402 -5.27 -9.76 -13.85
N ASP A 403 -5.87 -9.07 -12.87
CA ASP A 403 -6.57 -7.79 -13.05
C ASP A 403 -6.29 -6.89 -11.82
N PRO A 404 -5.43 -5.85 -11.93
CA PRO A 404 -5.11 -4.97 -10.82
C PRO A 404 -6.31 -4.21 -10.23
N GLY A 405 -7.41 -4.07 -10.97
CA GLY A 405 -8.65 -3.46 -10.46
C GLY A 405 -9.54 -4.45 -9.70
N ALA A 406 -9.27 -5.76 -9.83
CA ALA A 406 -9.91 -6.86 -9.14
C ALA A 406 -11.46 -6.74 -9.03
N CYS A 407 -12.02 -7.14 -7.88
CA CYS A 407 -13.46 -7.13 -7.65
C CYS A 407 -13.93 -5.83 -6.98
N GLY A 408 -13.84 -4.71 -7.73
CA GLY A 408 -14.24 -3.38 -7.27
C GLY A 408 -15.71 -3.01 -7.50
N PHE A 409 -16.33 -2.38 -6.50
CA PHE A 409 -17.74 -1.95 -6.47
C PHE A 409 -17.87 -0.48 -6.04
N THR A 410 -18.38 0.39 -6.92
CA THR A 410 -18.73 1.77 -6.60
C THR A 410 -20.12 1.87 -5.97
N ASP A 411 -20.25 2.53 -4.82
CA ASP A 411 -21.54 2.85 -4.19
C ASP A 411 -22.39 3.78 -5.06
N LYS A 412 -23.71 3.55 -5.12
CA LYS A 412 -24.63 4.46 -5.82
C LYS A 412 -24.88 5.76 -5.04
N SER A 413 -24.68 5.75 -3.71
CA SER A 413 -24.86 6.91 -2.85
C SER A 413 -23.75 7.94 -3.00
N ALA A 414 -24.10 9.15 -3.45
CA ALA A 414 -23.20 10.31 -3.55
C ALA A 414 -22.87 10.98 -2.18
N THR A 415 -23.18 10.31 -1.07
CA THR A 415 -22.80 10.71 0.29
C THR A 415 -22.06 9.59 1.04
N SER A 416 -21.62 8.55 0.33
CA SER A 416 -20.82 7.46 0.88
C SER A 416 -19.33 7.80 0.99
N PHE A 417 -18.82 8.81 0.27
CA PHE A 417 -17.41 9.21 0.35
C PHE A 417 -17.20 10.73 0.32
N GLY A 418 -16.01 11.15 0.74
CA GLY A 418 -15.43 12.47 0.53
C GLY A 418 -16.32 13.65 0.96
N PRO A 419 -16.44 14.72 0.14
CA PRO A 419 -17.19 15.91 0.52
C PRO A 419 -18.69 15.65 0.81
N GLY A 420 -19.28 14.66 0.13
CA GLY A 420 -20.68 14.27 0.32
C GLY A 420 -20.92 13.63 1.68
N PHE A 421 -20.04 12.71 2.07
CA PHE A 421 -20.02 12.05 3.38
C PHE A 421 -19.81 13.05 4.52
N ASN A 422 -18.77 13.88 4.41
CA ASN A 422 -18.42 14.89 5.42
C ASN A 422 -19.58 15.88 5.65
N LYS A 423 -20.18 16.39 4.56
CA LYS A 423 -21.33 17.32 4.63
C LYS A 423 -22.58 16.69 5.24
N ALA A 424 -22.77 15.38 5.09
CA ALA A 424 -23.88 14.64 5.68
C ALA A 424 -23.66 14.28 7.17
N GLY A 425 -22.54 14.69 7.78
CA GLY A 425 -22.21 14.44 9.18
C GLY A 425 -21.55 13.08 9.42
N GLY A 426 -20.97 12.49 8.38
CA GLY A 426 -20.32 11.18 8.44
C GLY A 426 -21.30 10.01 8.45
N GLY A 427 -20.86 8.87 8.96
CA GLY A 427 -21.63 7.63 8.95
C GLY A 427 -20.87 6.42 9.47
N VAL A 428 -21.51 5.27 9.36
CA VAL A 428 -20.99 3.98 9.81
C VAL A 428 -20.85 3.03 8.64
N PHE A 429 -19.65 2.46 8.51
CA PHE A 429 -19.40 1.28 7.69
C PHE A 429 -19.37 0.04 8.57
N ALA A 430 -19.79 -1.10 8.02
CA ALA A 430 -19.72 -2.39 8.71
C ALA A 430 -19.22 -3.47 7.76
N LEU A 431 -18.24 -4.27 8.21
CA LEU A 431 -17.70 -5.43 7.51
C LEU A 431 -17.97 -6.69 8.33
N GLU A 432 -18.73 -7.63 7.78
CA GLU A 432 -18.80 -9.02 8.26
C GLU A 432 -17.79 -9.86 7.47
N PHE A 433 -16.83 -10.48 8.18
CA PHE A 433 -15.78 -11.32 7.63
C PHE A 433 -15.81 -12.68 8.35
N SER A 434 -16.33 -13.69 7.66
CA SER A 434 -16.63 -15.00 8.24
C SER A 434 -16.40 -16.14 7.24
N THR A 435 -16.50 -17.38 7.69
CA THR A 435 -16.51 -18.56 6.81
C THR A 435 -17.66 -18.56 5.81
N ASP A 436 -18.75 -17.84 6.08
CA ASP A 436 -19.96 -17.79 5.24
C ASP A 436 -19.87 -16.74 4.12
N GLY A 437 -18.78 -15.96 4.08
CA GLY A 437 -18.55 -14.91 3.08
C GLY A 437 -18.09 -13.57 3.68
N ILE A 438 -18.02 -12.58 2.80
CA ILE A 438 -17.64 -11.19 3.11
C ILE A 438 -18.82 -10.28 2.78
N LYS A 439 -19.24 -9.40 3.70
CA LYS A 439 -20.36 -8.47 3.47
C LYS A 439 -20.04 -7.09 4.01
N ASN A 440 -20.24 -6.05 3.18
CA ASN A 440 -20.10 -4.65 3.59
C ASN A 440 -21.44 -3.92 3.61
N TRP A 441 -21.68 -3.08 4.62
CA TRP A 441 -22.80 -2.14 4.68
C TRP A 441 -22.29 -0.71 4.90
N PHE A 442 -23.10 0.26 4.46
CA PHE A 442 -22.91 1.68 4.75
C PHE A 442 -24.24 2.31 5.18
N PHE A 443 -24.21 2.98 6.34
CA PHE A 443 -25.30 3.75 6.92
C PHE A 443 -24.87 5.20 7.12
N GLN A 444 -25.59 6.17 6.57
CA GLN A 444 -25.36 7.58 6.84
C GLN A 444 -25.62 7.92 8.31
N ALA A 445 -24.95 8.95 8.83
CA ALA A 445 -25.41 9.62 10.05
C ALA A 445 -26.92 9.96 9.97
N GLY A 446 -27.64 9.67 11.05
CA GLY A 446 -29.11 9.78 11.09
C GLY A 446 -29.87 8.54 10.60
N SER A 447 -29.23 7.62 9.87
CA SER A 447 -29.82 6.32 9.48
C SER A 447 -29.10 5.09 10.07
N VAL A 448 -28.16 5.30 11.00
CA VAL A 448 -27.42 4.21 11.67
C VAL A 448 -28.38 3.36 12.52
N PRO A 449 -28.43 2.03 12.33
CA PRO A 449 -29.20 1.11 13.16
C PRO A 449 -28.89 1.25 14.67
N SER A 450 -29.93 1.29 15.51
CA SER A 450 -29.79 1.56 16.95
C SER A 450 -29.07 0.45 17.74
N ASP A 451 -29.04 -0.76 17.20
CA ASP A 451 -28.31 -1.90 17.74
C ASP A 451 -26.78 -1.74 17.59
N ILE A 452 -26.31 -1.07 16.53
CA ILE A 452 -24.91 -0.68 16.38
C ILE A 452 -24.52 0.33 17.47
N THR A 453 -25.32 1.37 17.69
CA THR A 453 -25.04 2.40 18.71
C THR A 453 -25.16 1.84 20.13
N ALA A 454 -26.03 0.85 20.35
CA ALA A 454 -26.13 0.10 21.61
C ALA A 454 -25.02 -0.96 21.81
N ARG A 455 -24.08 -1.12 20.86
CA ARG A 455 -23.00 -2.14 20.86
C ARG A 455 -23.52 -3.57 21.00
N ALA A 456 -24.67 -3.85 20.38
CA ALA A 456 -25.32 -5.16 20.35
C ALA A 456 -25.83 -5.49 18.93
N PRO A 457 -24.94 -5.56 17.92
CA PRO A 457 -25.31 -5.59 16.50
C PRO A 457 -26.09 -6.85 16.09
N THR A 458 -27.06 -6.66 15.20
CA THR A 458 -27.94 -7.68 14.61
C THR A 458 -27.99 -7.54 13.08
N PRO A 459 -26.91 -7.91 12.35
CA PRO A 459 -26.80 -7.75 10.90
C PRO A 459 -27.99 -8.27 10.09
N SER A 460 -28.69 -9.31 10.57
CA SER A 460 -29.89 -9.83 9.88
C SER A 460 -31.02 -8.81 9.70
N LYS A 461 -31.00 -7.70 10.44
CA LYS A 461 -32.01 -6.63 10.41
C LYS A 461 -31.56 -5.38 9.66
N TRP A 462 -30.32 -5.31 9.18
CA TRP A 462 -29.77 -4.11 8.53
C TRP A 462 -30.18 -3.96 7.07
N GLY A 463 -30.80 -4.98 6.48
CA GLY A 463 -31.14 -5.02 5.07
C GLY A 463 -29.99 -5.54 4.21
N ALA A 464 -30.10 -5.33 2.90
CA ALA A 464 -29.12 -5.82 1.94
C ALA A 464 -27.75 -5.12 2.13
N PRO A 465 -26.63 -5.86 2.05
CA PRO A 465 -25.30 -5.26 2.01
C PRO A 465 -25.05 -4.52 0.68
N ARG A 466 -24.08 -3.61 0.70
CA ARG A 466 -23.53 -2.94 -0.49
C ARG A 466 -22.76 -3.93 -1.36
N MET A 467 -21.89 -4.72 -0.72
CA MET A 467 -21.08 -5.78 -1.33
C MET A 467 -21.35 -7.08 -0.60
N ALA A 468 -21.53 -8.19 -1.33
CA ALA A 468 -21.61 -9.53 -0.76
C ALA A 468 -20.79 -10.51 -1.62
N ILE A 469 -19.78 -11.12 -1.01
CA ILE A 469 -18.89 -12.11 -1.62
C ILE A 469 -19.33 -13.49 -1.10
N PRO A 470 -19.92 -14.36 -1.94
CA PRO A 470 -20.40 -15.65 -1.49
C PRO A 470 -19.27 -16.70 -1.48
N VAL A 471 -19.24 -17.52 -0.42
CA VAL A 471 -18.18 -18.49 -0.12
C VAL A 471 -17.95 -19.54 -1.22
N ASP A 472 -18.97 -19.86 -2.01
CA ASP A 472 -18.91 -20.86 -3.10
C ASP A 472 -18.16 -20.36 -4.35
N GLN A 473 -17.90 -19.05 -4.44
CA GLN A 473 -17.25 -18.36 -5.56
C GLN A 473 -15.90 -17.76 -5.17
N CYS A 474 -15.74 -17.40 -3.90
CA CYS A 474 -14.49 -16.96 -3.32
C CYS A 474 -14.50 -17.27 -1.82
N SER A 475 -13.78 -18.33 -1.42
CA SER A 475 -13.78 -18.79 -0.04
C SER A 475 -12.91 -17.88 0.85
N PRO A 476 -13.46 -17.24 1.90
CA PRO A 476 -12.68 -16.35 2.74
C PRO A 476 -11.49 -17.04 3.43
N GLU A 477 -11.63 -18.33 3.79
CA GLU A 477 -10.56 -19.12 4.41
C GLU A 477 -9.42 -19.50 3.45
N GLN A 478 -9.63 -19.41 2.14
CA GLN A 478 -8.62 -19.76 1.13
C GLN A 478 -7.82 -18.54 0.63
N HIS A 479 -8.44 -17.36 0.65
CA HIS A 479 -7.88 -16.15 0.04
C HIS A 479 -7.52 -15.05 1.03
N PHE A 480 -7.98 -15.11 2.29
CA PHE A 480 -7.74 -14.06 3.29
C PHE A 480 -7.18 -14.67 4.56
N LYS A 481 -5.90 -14.37 4.84
CA LYS A 481 -5.15 -15.00 5.91
C LYS A 481 -4.46 -13.96 6.78
N ASP A 482 -4.68 -14.09 8.09
CA ASP A 482 -4.07 -13.26 9.11
C ASP A 482 -4.18 -11.75 8.79
N ILE A 483 -5.33 -11.33 8.26
CA ILE A 483 -5.50 -9.96 7.75
C ILE A 483 -5.41 -8.93 8.88
N MET A 484 -4.59 -7.92 8.67
CA MET A 484 -4.38 -6.78 9.56
C MET A 484 -5.28 -5.63 9.13
N MET A 485 -5.83 -4.87 10.08
CA MET A 485 -6.61 -3.67 9.79
C MET A 485 -5.66 -2.50 9.50
N VAL A 486 -5.95 -1.73 8.45
CA VAL A 486 -5.16 -0.58 8.02
C VAL A 486 -6.02 0.68 7.94
N VAL A 487 -5.47 1.81 8.38
CA VAL A 487 -6.01 3.16 8.16
C VAL A 487 -4.89 4.06 7.67
N ASP A 488 -5.05 4.71 6.52
CA ASP A 488 -4.02 5.58 5.98
C ASP A 488 -4.57 6.82 5.24
N THR A 489 -3.65 7.65 4.76
CA THR A 489 -3.91 8.59 3.67
C THR A 489 -2.69 8.68 2.77
N ASN A 490 -2.65 7.87 1.72
CA ASN A 490 -1.71 8.03 0.62
C ASN A 490 -1.99 9.34 -0.17
N LEU A 491 -1.02 9.77 -0.98
CA LEU A 491 -1.04 11.06 -1.67
C LEU A 491 -0.52 10.94 -3.12
N GLY A 492 -1.35 11.24 -4.11
CA GLY A 492 -1.06 10.92 -5.50
C GLY A 492 -1.10 9.40 -5.72
N GLY A 493 -0.05 8.84 -6.32
CA GLY A 493 -0.02 7.42 -6.67
C GLY A 493 -0.85 7.08 -7.91
N SER A 494 -0.72 5.84 -8.38
CA SER A 494 -1.27 5.33 -9.64
C SER A 494 -2.76 5.65 -9.82
N PHE A 495 -3.58 5.40 -8.79
CA PHE A 495 -5.03 5.61 -8.85
C PHE A 495 -5.36 7.10 -9.02
N THR A 496 -4.81 7.95 -8.15
CA THR A 496 -5.06 9.39 -8.18
C THR A 496 -4.59 10.04 -9.49
N GLU A 497 -3.41 9.66 -10.00
CA GLU A 497 -2.89 10.16 -11.27
C GLU A 497 -3.73 9.67 -12.46
N GLY A 498 -4.15 8.40 -12.46
CA GLY A 498 -4.98 7.79 -13.50
C GLY A 498 -6.31 8.51 -13.73
N VAL A 499 -6.87 9.14 -12.69
CA VAL A 499 -8.13 9.90 -12.78
C VAL A 499 -7.99 11.41 -12.63
N TRP A 500 -6.75 11.93 -12.45
CA TRP A 500 -6.48 13.35 -12.14
C TRP A 500 -7.13 14.34 -13.12
N SER A 501 -7.12 13.99 -14.40
CA SER A 501 -7.65 14.81 -15.49
C SER A 501 -9.08 14.44 -15.93
N VAL A 502 -9.73 13.47 -15.29
CA VAL A 502 -11.04 12.93 -15.69
C VAL A 502 -12.18 13.69 -14.98
N ASP A 503 -13.08 14.30 -15.76
CA ASP A 503 -14.34 14.86 -15.23
C ASP A 503 -15.32 13.73 -14.90
N GLY A 504 -16.11 13.87 -13.83
CA GLY A 504 -17.10 12.86 -13.43
C GLY A 504 -16.53 11.66 -12.64
N ALA A 505 -15.20 11.52 -12.54
CA ALA A 505 -14.54 10.43 -11.83
C ALA A 505 -15.05 10.30 -10.39
N GLY A 506 -15.45 9.09 -9.98
CA GLY A 506 -16.05 8.82 -8.65
C GLY A 506 -17.23 9.70 -8.27
N GLY A 507 -17.93 10.27 -9.28
CA GLY A 507 -19.05 11.20 -9.09
C GLY A 507 -18.65 12.67 -8.87
N GLN A 508 -17.37 13.04 -8.89
CA GLN A 508 -16.91 14.42 -8.73
C GLN A 508 -17.27 15.29 -9.94
N ALA A 509 -17.70 16.53 -9.72
CA ALA A 509 -18.27 17.37 -10.80
C ALA A 509 -17.26 17.84 -11.86
N THR A 510 -15.96 17.89 -11.56
CA THR A 510 -14.91 18.43 -12.43
C THR A 510 -13.56 17.83 -12.04
N SER A 511 -12.68 17.58 -13.00
CA SER A 511 -11.37 16.98 -12.74
C SER A 511 -10.48 17.83 -11.82
N CYS A 512 -9.60 17.19 -11.04
CA CYS A 512 -8.69 17.91 -10.16
C CYS A 512 -7.66 18.73 -10.96
N ALA A 513 -7.23 18.28 -12.14
CA ALA A 513 -6.43 19.07 -13.06
C ALA A 513 -7.08 20.44 -13.39
N LYS A 514 -8.40 20.46 -13.61
CA LYS A 514 -9.16 21.70 -13.88
C LYS A 514 -9.40 22.54 -12.63
N GLN A 515 -9.68 21.92 -11.49
CA GLN A 515 -9.95 22.65 -10.24
C GLN A 515 -8.68 23.33 -9.68
N THR A 516 -7.52 22.67 -9.83
CA THR A 516 -6.25 23.13 -9.25
C THR A 516 -5.35 23.87 -10.24
N GLY A 517 -5.47 23.57 -11.55
CA GLY A 517 -4.54 24.03 -12.59
C GLY A 517 -3.23 23.22 -12.69
N PHE A 518 -3.04 22.19 -11.86
CA PHE A 518 -1.84 21.34 -11.85
C PHE A 518 -1.95 20.18 -12.84
N LYS A 519 -0.83 19.80 -13.44
CA LYS A 519 -0.77 18.73 -14.46
C LYS A 519 -0.84 17.32 -13.88
N THR A 520 -0.30 17.14 -12.67
CA THR A 520 -0.23 15.85 -11.96
C THR A 520 -0.73 16.05 -10.53
N ALA A 521 -1.21 14.97 -9.91
CA ALA A 521 -1.51 14.95 -8.50
C ALA A 521 -0.24 15.19 -7.66
N LYS A 522 0.88 14.57 -8.05
CA LYS A 522 2.20 14.72 -7.44
C LYS A 522 2.63 16.19 -7.28
N ASP A 523 2.58 16.97 -8.36
CA ASP A 523 2.99 18.38 -8.33
C ASP A 523 2.08 19.21 -7.40
N TYR A 524 0.78 18.89 -7.37
CA TYR A 524 -0.17 19.53 -6.46
C TYR A 524 0.13 19.18 -5.01
N VAL A 525 0.19 17.88 -4.67
CA VAL A 525 0.37 17.45 -3.28
C VAL A 525 1.72 17.90 -2.73
N LEU A 526 2.80 17.93 -3.51
CA LEU A 526 4.12 18.36 -3.02
C LEU A 526 4.30 19.89 -2.94
N SER A 527 3.40 20.69 -3.51
CA SER A 527 3.52 22.16 -3.53
C SER A 527 2.41 22.96 -2.84
N GLN A 528 1.25 22.34 -2.56
CA GLN A 528 0.06 23.03 -2.02
C GLN A 528 -0.35 22.54 -0.62
N GLY A 529 0.59 22.47 0.33
CA GLY A 529 0.36 21.88 1.65
C GLY A 529 -0.80 22.47 2.45
N HIS A 530 -1.02 23.79 2.39
CA HIS A 530 -2.10 24.45 3.11
C HIS A 530 -3.51 23.93 2.74
N VAL A 531 -3.70 23.33 1.56
CA VAL A 531 -5.01 22.82 1.11
C VAL A 531 -5.45 21.55 1.86
N PHE A 532 -4.52 20.87 2.53
CA PHE A 532 -4.82 19.66 3.32
C PHE A 532 -5.41 19.97 4.71
N GLY A 533 -5.36 21.23 5.15
CA GLY A 533 -5.61 21.66 6.54
C GLY A 533 -6.78 20.99 7.28
N ASP A 534 -8.00 21.44 7.03
CA ASP A 534 -9.18 20.89 7.71
C ASP A 534 -9.86 19.76 6.95
N ASP A 535 -9.62 19.62 5.65
CA ASP A 535 -10.36 18.71 4.77
C ASP A 535 -9.61 17.39 4.46
N ALA A 536 -8.29 17.30 4.66
CA ALA A 536 -7.53 16.06 4.49
C ALA A 536 -7.16 15.40 5.83
N LYS A 537 -8.21 15.08 6.60
CA LYS A 537 -8.10 14.34 7.86
C LYS A 537 -9.27 13.39 8.05
N TRP A 538 -8.98 12.24 8.65
CA TRP A 538 -10.00 11.42 9.29
C TRP A 538 -10.37 12.02 10.65
N ILE A 539 -11.66 11.98 10.97
CA ILE A 539 -12.16 12.09 12.35
C ILE A 539 -12.93 10.82 12.65
N MET A 540 -12.33 9.92 13.43
CA MET A 540 -12.94 8.66 13.84
C MET A 540 -13.69 8.86 15.16
N ASN A 541 -14.97 8.48 15.21
CA ASN A 541 -15.70 8.35 16.48
C ASN A 541 -15.27 7.08 17.24
N GLY A 542 -14.91 6.03 16.51
CA GLY A 542 -14.24 4.84 17.02
C GLY A 542 -14.50 3.61 16.15
N PHE A 543 -13.68 2.58 16.34
CA PHE A 543 -13.86 1.26 15.72
C PHE A 543 -14.29 0.23 16.75
N TYR A 544 -15.12 -0.73 16.34
CA TYR A 544 -15.68 -1.73 17.24
C TYR A 544 -15.60 -3.09 16.58
N VAL A 545 -14.87 -4.00 17.21
CA VAL A 545 -14.68 -5.37 16.72
C VAL A 545 -15.57 -6.29 17.55
N PHE A 546 -16.31 -7.14 16.86
CA PHE A 546 -17.14 -8.18 17.45
C PHE A 546 -16.74 -9.54 16.88
N ASN A 547 -16.89 -10.60 17.69
CA ASN A 547 -16.80 -11.97 17.21
C ASN A 547 -17.99 -12.82 17.69
N LYS A 548 -18.11 -14.05 17.18
CA LYS A 548 -19.23 -14.96 17.47
C LYS A 548 -18.81 -16.30 18.05
#